data_AF-A0A1B9CL48-F1
#
_entry.id   AF-A0A1B9CL48-F1
#
_cell.length_a   1.000
_cell.length_b   1.000
_cell.length_c   1.000
_cell.angle_alpha   90.00
_cell.angle_beta   90.00
_cell.angle_gamma   90.00
#
_symmetry.space_group_name_H-M   'P 1'
#
loop_
_entity.id
_entity.type
_entity.pdbx_description
1 polymer ?
#
loop_
_entity_poly.entity_id
_entity_poly.type
_entity_poly.pdbx_seq_one_letter_code
_entity_poly.pdbx_strand_id
1 'polypeptide(L)'
;MLVLCLAGVTAVSMQIRCVDAAREAARLAARGDEPSALGAARRLAPAGARVEVHRDGEFLVASVVAHSKLLPALDIGAKAVAAAEPPG
;
A
#
# COMPACT_ATOMS: atom_id res chain seq x y z
N MET A 1 7.24 26.03 -13.22
CA MET A 1 7.74 25.65 -11.87
C MET A 1 6.62 25.20 -10.93
N LEU A 2 5.60 26.01 -10.64
CA LEU A 2 4.52 25.63 -9.71
C LEU A 2 3.81 24.31 -10.04
N VAL A 3 3.51 24.06 -11.32
CA VAL A 3 2.89 22.79 -11.77
C VAL A 3 3.77 21.59 -11.43
N LEU A 4 5.08 21.70 -11.61
CA LEU A 4 6.03 20.64 -11.26
C LEU A 4 6.09 20.41 -9.74
N CYS A 5 6.11 21.50 -8.95
CA CYS A 5 6.05 21.40 -7.50
C CYS A 5 4.76 20.70 -7.03
N LEU A 6 3.61 21.07 -7.60
CA LEU A 6 2.33 20.46 -7.25
C LEU A 6 2.26 18.99 -7.65
N ALA A 7 2.82 18.63 -8.82
CA ALA A 7 2.95 17.24 -9.24
C ALA A 7 3.81 16.44 -8.26
N GLY A 8 4.95 17.01 -7.82
CA GLY A 8 5.82 16.42 -6.81
C GLY A 8 5.12 16.20 -5.47
N VAL A 9 4.45 17.23 -4.93
CA VAL A 9 3.68 17.13 -3.67
C VAL A 9 2.57 16.07 -3.78
N THR A 10 1.88 16.02 -4.92
CA THR A 10 0.86 14.99 -5.16
C THR A 10 1.46 13.59 -5.19
N ALA A 11 2.61 13.42 -5.82
CA ALA A 11 3.32 12.14 -5.88
C ALA A 11 3.76 11.67 -4.48
N VAL A 12 4.37 12.55 -3.68
CA VAL A 12 4.73 12.26 -2.29
C VAL A 12 3.50 11.89 -1.46
N SER A 13 2.39 12.63 -1.63
CA SER A 13 1.14 12.33 -0.94
C SER A 13 0.56 10.96 -1.32
N MET A 14 0.67 10.56 -2.58
CA MET A 14 0.30 9.21 -3.03
C MET A 14 1.21 8.15 -2.40
N GLN A 15 2.51 8.42 -2.33
CA GLN A 15 3.46 7.48 -1.75
C GLN A 15 3.21 7.24 -0.27
N ILE A 16 2.95 8.30 0.50
CA ILE A 16 2.58 8.19 1.92
C ILE A 16 1.33 7.30 2.07
N ARG A 17 0.29 7.55 1.27
CA ARG A 17 -0.93 6.71 1.27
C ARG A 17 -0.66 5.25 0.91
N CYS A 18 0.22 4.98 -0.06
CA CYS A 18 0.61 3.61 -0.39
C CYS A 18 1.35 2.94 0.78
N VAL A 19 2.24 3.66 1.47
CA VAL A 19 2.98 3.15 2.64
C VAL A 19 2.02 2.82 3.78
N ASP A 20 1.10 3.72 4.11
CA ASP A 20 0.11 3.51 5.17
C ASP A 20 -0.81 2.32 4.86
N ALA A 21 -1.30 2.24 3.62
CA ALA A 21 -2.12 1.13 3.15
C ALA A 21 -1.38 -0.22 3.22
N ALA A 22 -0.13 -0.28 2.74
CA ALA A 22 0.66 -1.49 2.78
C ALA A 22 0.95 -1.92 4.23
N ARG A 23 1.32 -0.98 5.09
CA ARG A 23 1.64 -1.27 6.50
C ARG A 23 0.44 -1.82 7.26
N GLU A 24 -0.74 -1.25 7.03
CA GLU A 24 -1.96 -1.70 7.69
C GLU A 24 -2.42 -3.08 7.17
N ALA A 25 -2.35 -3.30 5.85
CA ALA A 25 -2.65 -4.61 5.28
C ALA A 25 -1.70 -5.69 5.79
N ALA A 26 -0.38 -5.43 5.86
CA ALA A 26 0.58 -6.39 6.38
C ALA A 26 0.27 -6.76 7.84
N ARG A 27 -0.07 -5.77 8.68
CA ARG A 27 -0.43 -5.99 10.09
C ARG A 27 -1.70 -6.82 10.26
N LEU A 28 -2.73 -6.55 9.47
CA LEU A 28 -4.00 -7.29 9.55
C LEU A 28 -3.86 -8.70 8.98
N ALA A 29 -3.14 -8.84 7.86
CA ALA A 29 -2.86 -10.14 7.27
C ALA A 29 -2.01 -11.02 8.21
N ALA A 30 -1.05 -10.42 8.94
CA ALA A 30 -0.25 -11.13 9.93
C ALA A 30 -1.09 -11.77 11.05
N ARG A 31 -2.27 -11.22 11.35
CA ARG A 31 -3.26 -11.77 12.29
C ARG A 31 -4.18 -12.82 11.67
N GLY A 32 -4.00 -13.14 10.39
CA GLY A 32 -4.85 -14.06 9.65
C GLY A 32 -6.14 -13.44 9.09
N ASP A 33 -6.31 -12.11 9.17
CA ASP A 33 -7.50 -11.42 8.67
C ASP A 33 -7.25 -10.75 7.31
N GLU A 34 -7.10 -11.57 6.27
CA GLU A 34 -6.92 -11.11 4.89
C GLU A 34 -8.09 -10.25 4.34
N PRO A 35 -9.37 -10.58 4.60
CA PRO A 35 -10.49 -9.74 4.14
C PRO A 35 -10.42 -8.32 4.72
N SER A 36 -10.16 -8.18 6.02
CA SER A 36 -9.99 -6.85 6.63
C SER A 36 -8.73 -6.15 6.15
N ALA A 37 -7.64 -6.87 5.91
CA ALA A 37 -6.40 -6.32 5.34
C ALA A 37 -6.64 -5.65 3.98
N LEU A 38 -7.29 -6.35 3.05
CA LEU A 38 -7.64 -5.81 1.73
C LEU A 38 -8.61 -4.63 1.84
N GLY A 39 -9.60 -4.73 2.74
CA GLY A 39 -10.53 -3.63 3.00
C GLY A 39 -9.85 -2.38 3.53
N ALA A 40 -8.93 -2.52 4.50
CA ALA A 40 -8.19 -1.42 5.08
C ALA A 40 -7.23 -0.77 4.07
N ALA A 41 -6.47 -1.57 3.33
CA ALA A 41 -5.59 -1.05 2.28
C ALA A 41 -6.36 -0.30 1.20
N ARG A 42 -7.53 -0.80 0.75
CA ARG A 42 -8.35 -0.08 -0.24
C ARG A 42 -8.90 1.26 0.26
N ARG A 43 -9.15 1.40 1.57
CA ARG A 43 -9.59 2.67 2.17
C ARG A 43 -8.45 3.70 2.26
N LEU A 44 -7.24 3.25 2.52
CA LEU A 44 -6.07 4.11 2.68
C LEU A 44 -5.37 4.44 1.35
N ALA A 45 -5.39 3.50 0.40
CA ALA A 45 -4.68 3.61 -0.86
C ALA A 45 -5.29 4.68 -1.77
N PRO A 46 -4.49 5.25 -2.69
CA PRO A 46 -5.01 6.11 -3.74
C PRO A 46 -6.07 5.40 -4.61
N ALA A 47 -7.00 6.17 -5.18
CA ALA A 47 -8.05 5.63 -6.04
C ALA A 47 -7.48 4.83 -7.22
N GLY A 48 -8.01 3.63 -7.47
CA GLY A 48 -7.55 2.74 -8.54
C GLY A 48 -6.24 2.01 -8.23
N ALA A 49 -5.72 2.10 -7.00
CA ALA A 49 -4.54 1.34 -6.60
C ALA A 49 -4.80 -0.18 -6.65
N ARG A 50 -3.80 -0.91 -7.13
CA ARG A 50 -3.72 -2.36 -7.01
C ARG A 50 -3.17 -2.70 -5.64
N VAL A 51 -3.86 -3.57 -4.93
CA VAL A 51 -3.46 -4.07 -3.61
C VAL A 51 -3.31 -5.57 -3.70
N GLU A 52 -2.14 -6.06 -3.30
CA GLU A 52 -1.81 -7.48 -3.25
C GLU A 52 -1.26 -7.81 -1.87
N VAL A 53 -1.71 -8.93 -1.31
CA VAL A 53 -1.20 -9.48 -0.06
C VAL A 53 -0.87 -10.94 -0.31
N HIS A 54 0.31 -11.37 0.12
CA HIS A 54 0.72 -12.76 0.04
C HIS A 54 1.54 -13.15 1.26
N ARG A 55 1.57 -14.45 1.56
CA ARG A 55 2.46 -15.03 2.56
C ARG A 55 3.77 -15.43 1.92
N ASP A 56 4.87 -15.06 2.55
CA ASP A 56 6.24 -15.41 2.20
C ASP A 56 6.91 -16.01 3.45
N GLY A 57 6.88 -17.35 3.54
CA GLY A 57 7.30 -18.08 4.73
C GLY A 57 6.50 -17.67 5.97
N GLU A 58 7.20 -17.14 6.98
CA GLU A 58 6.62 -16.65 8.23
C GLU A 58 6.17 -15.19 8.15
N PHE A 59 6.28 -14.55 6.98
CA PHE A 59 5.93 -13.15 6.79
C PHE A 59 4.69 -12.98 5.92
N LEU A 60 3.93 -11.94 6.21
CA LEU A 60 2.85 -11.43 5.36
C LEU A 60 3.35 -10.15 4.71
N VAL A 61 3.23 -10.15 3.38
CA VAL A 61 3.79 -9.13 2.51
C VAL A 61 2.64 -8.45 1.79
N ALA A 62 2.49 -7.14 2.01
CA ALA A 62 1.50 -6.31 1.34
C ALA A 62 2.18 -5.37 0.36
N SER A 63 1.67 -5.30 -0.87
CA SER A 63 2.10 -4.41 -1.94
C SER A 63 0.93 -3.55 -2.39
N VAL A 64 1.17 -2.24 -2.50
CA VAL A 64 0.18 -1.27 -2.98
C VAL A 64 0.83 -0.46 -4.09
N VAL A 65 0.20 -0.42 -5.26
CA VAL A 65 0.69 0.32 -6.43
C VAL A 65 -0.44 1.17 -7.01
N ALA A 66 -0.19 2.47 -7.18
CA ALA A 66 -1.14 3.42 -7.73
C ALA A 66 -0.54 4.14 -8.94
N HIS A 67 -1.36 4.31 -9.98
CA HIS A 67 -0.97 5.04 -11.17
C HIS A 67 -1.19 6.55 -11.00
N SER A 68 -0.19 7.38 -11.28
CA SER A 68 -0.32 8.83 -11.15
C SER A 68 -0.99 9.46 -12.38
N LYS A 69 -2.15 10.10 -12.18
CA LYS A 69 -2.83 10.85 -13.25
C LYS A 69 -2.06 12.10 -13.69
N LEU A 70 -1.27 12.69 -12.81
CA LEU A 70 -0.46 13.89 -13.10
C LEU A 70 0.90 13.54 -13.71
N LEU A 71 1.39 12.32 -13.46
CA LEU A 71 2.66 11.82 -13.96
C LEU A 71 2.40 10.43 -14.60
N PRO A 72 1.81 10.37 -15.81
CA PRO A 72 1.33 9.12 -16.41
C PRO A 72 2.44 8.10 -16.72
N ALA A 73 3.70 8.53 -16.69
CA ALA A 73 4.85 7.65 -16.85
C ALA A 73 5.31 7.00 -15.53
N LEU A 74 4.65 7.29 -14.40
CA LEU A 74 5.08 6.86 -13.07
C LEU A 74 3.98 6.09 -12.32
N ASP A 75 4.35 4.90 -11.89
CA ASP A 75 3.65 4.16 -10.86
C ASP A 75 4.25 4.48 -9.49
N ILE A 76 3.40 4.75 -8.52
CA ILE A 76 3.77 5.08 -7.15
C ILE A 76 3.31 3.93 -6.26
N GLY A 77 4.27 3.22 -5.67
CA GLY A 77 3.97 2.06 -4.86
C GLY A 77 4.77 2.00 -3.57
N ALA A 78 4.32 1.11 -2.69
CA ALA A 78 4.98 0.76 -1.45
C ALA A 78 4.76 -0.72 -1.13
N LYS A 79 5.73 -1.30 -0.41
CA LYS A 79 5.68 -2.67 0.09
C LYS A 79 5.92 -2.65 1.59
N ALA A 80 5.15 -3.44 2.34
CA ALA A 80 5.31 -3.63 3.77
C ALA A 80 5.29 -5.11 4.12
N VAL A 81 5.96 -5.46 5.21
CA VAL A 81 6.14 -6.84 5.66
C VAL A 81 5.86 -6.91 7.17
N ALA A 82 5.17 -7.95 7.61
CA ALA A 82 4.92 -8.23 9.02
C ALA A 82 5.04 -9.74 9.28
N ALA A 83 5.64 -10.14 10.41
CA ALA A 83 5.68 -11.54 10.80
C ALA A 83 4.28 -12.03 11.19
N ALA A 84 3.95 -13.27 10.82
CA ALA A 84 2.71 -13.92 11.20
C ALA A 84 2.64 -14.08 12.73
N GLU A 85 1.46 -13.86 13.29
CA GLU A 85 1.23 -14.14 14.71
C GLU A 85 1.29 -15.66 14.94
N PRO A 86 2.01 -16.15 15.96
CA PRO A 86 2.05 -17.58 16.27
C PRO A 86 0.66 -18.07 16.69
N PRO A 87 0.29 -19.33 16.38
CA PRO A 87 -0.94 -19.90 16.87
C PRO A 87 -0.90 -19.97 18.40
N GLY A 88 -1.88 -19.33 19.03
CA GLY A 88 -2.08 -19.38 20.49
C GLY A 88 -2.64 -20.71 20.97
#